data_AF-A0A1Q6DSY6-F1
#
_entry.id   AF-A0A1Q6DSY6-F1
#
_cell.length_a   1.000
_cell.length_b   1.000
_cell.length_c   1.000
_cell.angle_alpha   90.00
_cell.angle_beta   90.00
_cell.angle_gamma   90.00
#
_symmetry.space_group_name_H-M   'P 1'
#
loop_
_entity.id
_entity.type
_entity.pdbx_description
1 polymer ?
#
loop_
_entity_poly.entity_id
_entity_poly.type
_entity_poly.pdbx_seq_one_letter_code
_entity_poly.pdbx_strand_id
1 'polypeptide(L)'
;MKKPLLSNSKKLLLIPLIIGLISFSLFLVTPGTVQAQEQIQDQIKIKNEDKLPNPGITPDSYLYGLDRAMESIHLAITNGEQNKAKLHLKLAEERLSEGVEMGYRGNNKLADQMTEQYNKNVDQSLETTQEIAQEQERTQLQERIATQTTHHIEVLEHVMNRVPGQAREAIENAFTQSNNGREKALGQLSENAPDKAMQMRYQFANNIAMELQKKALDIEIEAEINTTSGNTTVTYEYNDTEGTFTLETTDVQTIVEETAERTELTIEEVKTYIELEYEPTQEHETEIEITATIEMDLTTVTVELDGEEQTFTLNTTDRKEIVREITQRTQLNPPEIYKNLEIDDERNIQINLTKTENKTTVNVTVGEKTINFTVNNTAPGCIMQEISERTNLTKDTVKNELRELEYFRQKANQFTKEINVTTELLERANEIGMNTTRFQMMLANSTSNNLNALVHAYNKAPEPAKNSLIHAMNTSMNGQQRALGHLKQTHPEKAEQIEKGMPPWAKEMKQKWENNNLPPGQQQNQNQKQNPGMGNNPIKDKEDNNGNEEIEKE
;
A
#
# COMPACT_ATOMS: atom_id res chain seq x y z
N MET A 1 -79.26 61.60 -20.31
CA MET A 1 -80.48 60.96 -19.75
C MET A 1 -80.12 59.56 -19.25
N LYS A 2 -80.50 59.25 -18.00
CA LYS A 2 -80.76 57.92 -17.38
C LYS A 2 -79.63 56.85 -17.30
N LYS A 3 -79.25 56.51 -16.05
CA LYS A 3 -78.86 55.14 -15.59
C LYS A 3 -80.11 54.22 -15.56
N PRO A 4 -80.01 52.86 -15.58
CA PRO A 4 -79.76 51.98 -14.39
C PRO A 4 -78.83 50.75 -14.67
N LEU A 5 -78.06 50.17 -13.71
CA LEU A 5 -78.36 49.07 -12.73
C LEU A 5 -78.90 47.77 -13.39
N LEU A 6 -78.43 46.52 -13.20
CA LEU A 6 -77.87 45.73 -12.08
C LEU A 6 -77.31 44.36 -12.60
N SER A 7 -76.44 43.66 -11.83
CA SER A 7 -76.56 42.21 -11.44
C SER A 7 -75.27 41.34 -11.44
N ASN A 8 -74.72 41.13 -10.23
CA ASN A 8 -74.10 39.94 -9.61
C ASN A 8 -73.75 38.66 -10.44
N SER A 9 -72.54 38.09 -10.30
CA SER A 9 -72.17 37.08 -9.26
C SER A 9 -70.86 36.29 -9.52
N LYS A 10 -70.02 36.23 -8.46
CA LYS A 10 -69.20 35.10 -7.93
C LYS A 10 -68.30 34.24 -8.87
N LYS A 11 -66.97 34.36 -8.70
CA LYS A 11 -66.06 33.42 -7.99
C LYS A 11 -64.59 33.79 -8.30
N LEU A 12 -63.87 34.22 -7.26
CA LEU A 12 -62.43 34.47 -7.27
C LEU A 12 -61.73 33.17 -6.88
N LEU A 13 -60.84 32.66 -7.73
CA LEU A 13 -60.04 31.46 -7.45
C LEU A 13 -58.69 31.94 -6.89
N LEU A 14 -58.44 31.63 -5.61
CA LEU A 14 -57.18 31.84 -4.91
C LEU A 14 -56.09 30.94 -5.53
N ILE A 15 -54.95 31.54 -5.88
CA ILE A 15 -53.68 30.85 -6.13
C ILE A 15 -52.85 31.01 -4.83
N PRO A 16 -52.36 29.94 -4.18
CA PRO A 16 -51.37 30.08 -3.13
C PRO A 16 -50.00 30.35 -3.75
N LEU A 17 -49.43 31.50 -3.41
CA LEU A 17 -48.05 31.89 -3.62
C LEU A 17 -47.18 31.12 -2.61
N ILE A 18 -46.50 30.06 -3.05
CA ILE A 18 -45.48 29.37 -2.25
C ILE A 18 -44.21 30.22 -2.33
N ILE A 19 -43.93 30.96 -1.26
CA ILE A 19 -42.66 31.64 -1.01
C ILE A 19 -41.69 30.57 -0.49
N GLY A 20 -40.81 30.08 -1.36
CA GLY A 20 -39.64 29.32 -0.97
C GLY A 20 -38.61 30.24 -0.34
N LEU A 21 -38.51 30.21 0.99
CA LEU A 21 -37.44 30.81 1.78
C LEU A 21 -36.17 29.97 1.56
N ILE A 22 -35.37 30.33 0.56
CA ILE A 22 -33.99 29.83 0.43
C ILE A 22 -33.17 30.60 1.47
N SER A 23 -32.94 29.95 2.60
CA SER A 23 -31.98 30.36 3.61
C SER A 23 -30.58 30.32 2.99
N PHE A 24 -30.09 31.46 2.51
CA PHE A 24 -28.69 31.62 2.10
C PHE A 24 -27.83 31.64 3.36
N SER A 25 -27.48 30.45 3.84
CA SER A 25 -26.50 30.25 4.91
C SER A 25 -25.15 30.71 4.37
N LEU A 26 -24.75 31.92 4.75
CA LEU A 26 -23.44 32.47 4.47
C LEU A 26 -22.40 31.64 5.24
N PHE A 27 -21.91 30.55 4.64
CA PHE A 27 -20.79 29.81 5.17
C PHE A 27 -19.55 30.71 5.11
N LEU A 28 -19.12 31.17 6.29
CA LEU A 28 -17.82 31.80 6.46
C LEU A 28 -16.77 30.74 6.19
N VAL A 29 -16.24 30.70 4.97
CA VAL A 29 -15.08 29.89 4.60
C VAL A 29 -13.90 30.39 5.43
N THR A 30 -13.55 29.65 6.47
CA THR A 30 -12.38 29.98 7.29
C THR A 30 -11.12 29.64 6.50
N PRO A 31 -10.01 30.39 6.64
CA PRO A 31 -8.77 30.14 5.89
C PRO A 31 -8.19 28.72 6.03
N GLY A 32 -8.61 27.96 7.05
CA GLY A 32 -8.18 26.58 7.26
C GLY A 32 -8.80 25.55 6.30
N THR A 33 -9.98 25.81 5.71
CA THR A 33 -10.62 24.84 4.81
C THR A 33 -9.95 24.78 3.44
N VAL A 34 -9.38 25.90 2.96
CA VAL A 34 -8.72 25.99 1.66
C VAL A 34 -7.45 25.13 1.60
N GLN A 35 -6.66 25.11 2.69
CA GLN A 35 -5.44 24.29 2.77
C GLN A 35 -5.75 22.78 2.88
N ALA A 36 -6.84 22.41 3.56
CA ALA A 36 -7.30 21.01 3.56
C ALA A 36 -7.81 20.59 2.17
N GLN A 37 -8.50 21.48 1.46
CA GLN A 37 -9.06 21.20 0.12
C GLN A 37 -7.99 21.01 -0.96
N GLU A 38 -6.89 21.77 -0.90
CA GLU A 38 -5.73 21.60 -1.82
C GLU A 38 -4.98 20.29 -1.54
N GLN A 39 -4.78 19.94 -0.26
CA GLN A 39 -4.17 18.66 0.13
C GLN A 39 -5.01 17.44 -0.29
N ILE A 40 -6.34 17.58 -0.32
CA ILE A 40 -7.25 16.51 -0.74
C ILE A 40 -7.16 16.25 -2.24
N GLN A 41 -7.07 17.29 -3.08
CA GLN A 41 -6.91 17.09 -4.53
C GLN A 41 -5.55 16.48 -4.88
N ASP A 42 -4.47 16.87 -4.21
CA ASP A 42 -3.15 16.28 -4.45
C ASP A 42 -3.09 14.80 -4.04
N GLN A 43 -3.66 14.41 -2.90
CA GLN A 43 -3.67 13.01 -2.45
C GLN A 43 -4.48 12.11 -3.38
N ILE A 44 -5.65 12.55 -3.83
CA ILE A 44 -6.48 11.73 -4.74
C ILE A 44 -5.89 11.71 -6.15
N LYS A 45 -5.26 12.79 -6.60
CA LYS A 45 -4.53 12.81 -7.87
C LYS A 45 -3.30 11.89 -7.84
N ILE A 46 -2.59 11.79 -6.72
CA ILE A 46 -1.47 10.85 -6.55
C ILE A 46 -1.94 9.40 -6.63
N LYS A 47 -3.11 9.08 -6.05
CA LYS A 47 -3.73 7.75 -6.16
C LYS A 47 -4.18 7.42 -7.59
N ASN A 48 -4.67 8.41 -8.35
CA ASN A 48 -5.08 8.19 -9.74
C ASN A 48 -3.90 8.04 -10.72
N GLU A 49 -2.66 8.29 -10.28
CA GLU A 49 -1.43 7.95 -11.00
C GLU A 49 -0.89 6.56 -10.61
N ASP A 50 -1.75 5.62 -10.16
CA ASP A 50 -1.45 4.19 -9.86
C ASP A 50 -0.86 3.37 -11.03
N LYS A 51 -0.46 4.05 -12.11
CA LYS A 51 0.26 3.46 -13.24
C LYS A 51 1.67 4.03 -13.23
N LEU A 52 2.63 3.11 -13.11
CA LEU A 52 4.02 3.37 -13.48
C LEU A 52 4.06 4.08 -14.85
N PRO A 53 5.03 4.98 -15.08
CA PRO A 53 5.13 5.66 -16.36
C PRO A 53 5.24 4.63 -17.50
N ASN A 54 4.88 5.06 -18.72
CA ASN A 54 5.03 4.20 -19.87
C ASN A 54 6.49 3.70 -19.96
N PRO A 55 6.73 2.38 -20.05
CA PRO A 55 8.08 1.82 -20.08
C PRO A 55 8.89 2.24 -21.31
N GLY A 56 8.27 2.89 -22.31
CA GLY A 56 8.97 3.45 -23.47
C GLY A 56 9.59 2.36 -24.34
N ILE A 57 10.86 2.55 -24.71
CA ILE A 57 11.61 1.56 -25.49
C ILE A 57 12.15 0.52 -24.52
N THR A 58 11.58 -0.69 -24.57
CA THR A 58 11.96 -1.78 -23.66
C THR A 58 13.30 -2.44 -24.02
N PRO A 59 13.97 -3.12 -23.06
CA PRO A 59 15.33 -3.65 -23.25
C PRO A 59 15.47 -4.75 -24.32
N ASP A 60 14.37 -5.34 -24.77
CA ASP A 60 14.30 -6.30 -25.88
C ASP A 60 14.22 -5.64 -27.26
N SER A 61 14.01 -4.31 -27.32
CA SER A 61 13.99 -3.54 -28.57
C SER A 61 15.38 -3.29 -29.13
N TYR A 62 15.51 -3.38 -30.46
CA TYR A 62 16.74 -3.04 -31.18
C TYR A 62 17.19 -1.59 -30.95
N LEU A 63 16.25 -0.67 -30.69
CA LEU A 63 16.53 0.75 -30.47
C LEU A 63 16.89 1.08 -29.01
N TYR A 64 16.87 0.10 -28.09
CA TYR A 64 17.16 0.35 -26.67
C TYR A 64 18.56 0.91 -26.44
N GLY A 65 19.55 0.45 -27.21
CA GLY A 65 20.91 0.99 -27.11
C GLY A 65 21.00 2.49 -27.43
N LEU A 66 20.15 2.99 -28.33
CA LEU A 66 20.06 4.42 -28.65
C LEU A 66 19.41 5.20 -27.51
N ASP A 67 18.35 4.65 -26.92
CA ASP A 67 17.69 5.22 -25.75
C ASP A 67 18.67 5.40 -24.57
N ARG A 68 19.36 4.32 -24.18
CA ARG A 68 20.42 4.35 -23.15
C ARG A 68 21.55 5.33 -23.43
N ALA A 69 21.92 5.51 -24.71
CA ALA A 69 22.94 6.48 -25.10
C ALA A 69 22.42 7.92 -24.94
N MET A 70 21.17 8.18 -25.31
CA MET A 70 20.54 9.50 -25.16
C MET A 70 20.37 9.87 -23.69
N GLU A 71 20.01 8.93 -22.81
CA GLU A 71 19.97 9.15 -21.37
C GLU A 71 21.32 9.51 -20.79
N SER A 72 22.39 8.80 -21.20
CA SER A 72 23.75 9.07 -20.75
C SER A 72 24.20 10.47 -21.18
N ILE A 73 23.84 10.90 -22.38
CA ILE A 73 24.05 12.26 -22.86
C ILE A 73 23.25 13.26 -22.01
N HIS A 74 21.98 12.97 -21.73
CA HIS A 74 21.11 13.82 -20.91
C HIS A 74 21.68 14.01 -19.50
N LEU A 75 22.12 12.92 -18.85
CA LEU A 75 22.79 12.98 -17.55
C LEU A 75 24.07 13.83 -17.61
N ALA A 76 24.88 13.68 -18.65
CA ALA A 76 26.13 14.42 -18.81
C ALA A 76 25.94 15.93 -19.03
N ILE A 77 24.84 16.34 -19.67
CA ILE A 77 24.54 17.77 -19.92
C ILE A 77 23.65 18.40 -18.84
N THR A 78 23.06 17.59 -17.95
CA THR A 78 22.24 18.09 -16.84
C THR A 78 23.09 18.84 -15.82
N ASN A 79 22.86 20.15 -15.73
CA ASN A 79 23.59 21.02 -14.79
C ASN A 79 22.89 21.10 -13.43
N GLY A 80 23.68 21.02 -12.37
CA GLY A 80 23.27 21.18 -10.97
C GLY A 80 22.80 19.88 -10.32
N GLU A 81 23.18 19.70 -9.06
CA GLU A 81 22.93 18.45 -8.31
C GLU A 81 21.43 18.18 -8.12
N GLN A 82 20.62 19.24 -7.92
CA GLN A 82 19.17 19.09 -7.83
C GLN A 82 18.56 18.49 -9.11
N ASN A 83 19.00 18.93 -10.29
CA ASN A 83 18.44 18.43 -11.55
C ASN A 83 18.94 17.02 -11.86
N LYS A 84 20.21 16.71 -11.54
CA LYS A 84 20.77 15.37 -11.70
C LYS A 84 20.07 14.35 -10.80
N ALA A 85 19.85 14.68 -9.54
CA ALA A 85 19.13 13.82 -8.61
C ALA A 85 17.68 13.57 -9.10
N LYS A 86 16.96 14.61 -9.54
CA LYS A 86 15.64 14.45 -10.17
C LYS A 86 15.69 13.55 -11.42
N LEU A 87 16.71 13.69 -12.25
CA LEU A 87 16.88 12.88 -13.46
C LEU A 87 17.16 11.41 -13.10
N HIS A 88 18.00 11.14 -12.10
CA HIS A 88 18.20 9.78 -11.58
C HIS A 88 16.90 9.17 -11.06
N LEU A 89 16.10 9.91 -10.29
CA LEU A 89 14.80 9.42 -9.82
C LEU A 89 13.87 9.07 -10.99
N LYS A 90 13.80 9.92 -12.02
CA LYS A 90 13.01 9.66 -13.23
C LYS A 90 13.48 8.40 -13.98
N LEU A 91 14.80 8.21 -14.11
CA LEU A 91 15.35 7.00 -14.71
C LEU A 91 15.07 5.76 -13.86
N ALA A 92 14.97 5.90 -12.53
CA ALA A 92 14.53 4.81 -11.67
C ALA A 92 13.08 4.42 -11.98
N GLU A 93 12.15 5.37 -12.04
CA GLU A 93 10.75 5.14 -12.40
C GLU A 93 10.62 4.42 -13.75
N GLU A 94 11.39 4.85 -14.77
CA GLU A 94 11.41 4.22 -16.09
C GLU A 94 11.92 2.77 -16.03
N ARG A 95 13.03 2.52 -15.32
CA ARG A 95 13.58 1.17 -15.16
C ARG A 95 12.64 0.27 -14.38
N LEU A 96 11.92 0.79 -13.40
CA LEU A 96 10.89 0.03 -12.69
C LEU A 96 9.77 -0.40 -13.64
N SER A 97 9.32 0.52 -14.49
CA SER A 97 8.28 0.29 -15.50
C SER A 97 8.71 -0.77 -16.52
N GLU A 98 9.93 -0.66 -17.04
CA GLU A 98 10.52 -1.68 -17.92
C GLU A 98 10.62 -3.04 -17.23
N GLY A 99 11.05 -3.07 -15.96
CA GLY A 99 11.16 -4.30 -15.19
C GLY A 99 9.82 -5.01 -14.99
N VAL A 100 8.78 -4.24 -14.69
CA VAL A 100 7.39 -4.73 -14.60
C VAL A 100 6.91 -5.30 -15.94
N GLU A 101 7.12 -4.57 -17.04
CA GLU A 101 6.75 -5.03 -18.39
C GLU A 101 7.50 -6.30 -18.79
N MET A 102 8.81 -6.39 -18.52
CA MET A 102 9.58 -7.61 -18.76
C MET A 102 9.09 -8.77 -17.88
N GLY A 103 8.62 -8.48 -16.67
CA GLY A 103 7.99 -9.44 -15.78
C GLY A 103 6.70 -10.02 -16.36
N TYR A 104 5.80 -9.18 -16.89
CA TYR A 104 4.61 -9.62 -17.60
C TYR A 104 4.93 -10.46 -18.84
N ARG A 105 6.01 -10.11 -19.55
CA ARG A 105 6.54 -10.90 -20.69
C ARG A 105 7.25 -12.20 -20.29
N GLY A 106 7.37 -12.50 -19.00
CA GLY A 106 8.07 -13.67 -18.48
C GLY A 106 9.58 -13.64 -18.74
N ASN A 107 10.15 -12.48 -19.07
CA ASN A 107 11.58 -12.31 -19.28
C ASN A 107 12.28 -11.94 -17.97
N ASN A 108 12.38 -12.93 -17.08
CA ASN A 108 12.84 -12.74 -15.70
C ASN A 108 14.24 -12.14 -15.62
N LYS A 109 15.15 -12.54 -16.53
CA LYS A 109 16.52 -12.02 -16.55
C LYS A 109 16.56 -10.52 -16.86
N LEU A 110 15.74 -10.05 -17.80
CA LEU A 110 15.65 -8.61 -18.08
C LEU A 110 14.92 -7.89 -16.95
N ALA A 111 13.88 -8.48 -16.37
CA ALA A 111 13.20 -7.91 -15.21
C ALA A 111 14.17 -7.70 -14.03
N ASP A 112 14.97 -8.71 -13.68
CA ASP A 112 16.01 -8.63 -12.65
C ASP A 112 17.04 -7.54 -12.97
N GLN A 113 17.52 -7.49 -14.21
CA GLN A 113 18.48 -6.47 -14.65
C GLN A 113 17.89 -5.05 -14.55
N MET A 114 16.60 -4.88 -14.83
CA MET A 114 15.93 -3.58 -14.68
C MET A 114 15.74 -3.22 -13.21
N THR A 115 15.41 -4.17 -12.35
CA THR A 115 15.35 -3.99 -10.89
C THR A 115 16.71 -3.54 -10.31
N GLU A 116 17.82 -4.12 -10.77
CA GLU A 116 19.17 -3.68 -10.36
C GLU A 116 19.45 -2.24 -10.78
N GLN A 117 19.08 -1.87 -12.01
CA GLN A 117 19.24 -0.50 -12.53
C GLN A 117 18.33 0.50 -11.83
N TYR A 118 17.10 0.10 -11.49
CA TYR A 118 16.18 0.86 -10.65
C TYR A 118 16.86 1.22 -9.33
N ASN A 119 17.35 0.22 -8.59
CA ASN A 119 18.00 0.45 -7.30
C ASN A 119 19.22 1.37 -7.43
N LYS A 120 20.05 1.16 -8.46
CA LYS A 120 21.22 2.02 -8.71
C LYS A 120 20.81 3.48 -8.91
N ASN A 121 19.76 3.75 -9.67
CA ASN A 121 19.29 5.11 -9.91
C ASN A 121 18.67 5.74 -8.65
N VAL A 122 17.93 4.98 -7.82
CA VAL A 122 17.46 5.47 -6.52
C VAL A 122 18.63 5.84 -5.61
N ASP A 123 19.65 4.98 -5.52
CA ASP A 123 20.85 5.24 -4.72
C ASP A 123 21.60 6.48 -5.22
N GLN A 124 21.79 6.63 -6.54
CA GLN A 124 22.42 7.82 -7.13
C GLN A 124 21.61 9.10 -6.89
N SER A 125 20.28 9.02 -6.94
CA SER A 125 19.41 10.14 -6.61
C SER A 125 19.59 10.57 -5.15
N LEU A 126 19.64 9.61 -4.22
CA LEU A 126 19.87 9.86 -2.79
C LEU A 126 21.26 10.46 -2.51
N GLU A 127 22.31 9.91 -3.11
CA GLU A 127 23.69 10.41 -2.98
C GLU A 127 23.81 11.84 -3.50
N THR A 128 23.34 12.09 -4.74
CA THR A 128 23.37 13.42 -5.36
C THR A 128 22.56 14.44 -4.56
N THR A 129 21.46 14.01 -3.93
CA THR A 129 20.65 14.88 -3.07
C THR A 129 21.43 15.38 -1.84
N GLN A 130 22.36 14.58 -1.30
CA GLN A 130 23.21 15.01 -0.18
C GLN A 130 24.23 16.08 -0.57
N GLU A 131 24.60 16.17 -1.84
CA GLU A 131 25.53 17.18 -2.36
C GLU A 131 24.87 18.55 -2.55
N ILE A 132 23.54 18.64 -2.42
CA ILE A 132 22.80 19.91 -2.52
C ILE A 132 23.09 20.78 -1.30
N ALA A 133 23.71 21.95 -1.56
CA ALA A 133 24.10 22.90 -0.52
C ALA A 133 22.89 23.59 0.15
N GLN A 134 21.84 23.88 -0.61
CA GLN A 134 20.65 24.54 -0.08
C GLN A 134 19.75 23.53 0.64
N GLU A 135 19.67 23.65 1.96
CA GLU A 135 18.91 22.75 2.84
C GLU A 135 17.44 22.60 2.42
N GLN A 136 16.76 23.70 2.06
CA GLN A 136 15.37 23.64 1.62
C GLN A 136 15.19 22.78 0.35
N GLU A 137 16.08 22.91 -0.63
CA GLU A 137 16.03 22.11 -1.87
C GLU A 137 16.36 20.65 -1.60
N ARG A 138 17.35 20.39 -0.74
CA ARG A 138 17.72 19.04 -0.29
C ARG A 138 16.53 18.35 0.38
N THR A 139 15.90 19.02 1.35
CA THR A 139 14.72 18.50 2.07
C THR A 139 13.55 18.22 1.13
N GLN A 140 13.24 19.13 0.19
CA GLN A 140 12.18 18.92 -0.80
C GLN A 140 12.46 17.70 -1.68
N LEU A 141 13.72 17.46 -2.04
CA LEU A 141 14.08 16.33 -2.88
C LEU A 141 14.09 15.00 -2.12
N GLN A 142 14.54 14.99 -0.86
CA GLN A 142 14.42 13.83 0.04
C GLN A 142 12.96 13.42 0.24
N GLU A 143 12.08 14.40 0.49
CA GLU A 143 10.64 14.20 0.58
C GLU A 143 10.08 13.60 -0.72
N ARG A 144 10.45 14.16 -1.88
CA ARG A 144 10.04 13.60 -3.18
C ARG A 144 10.50 12.17 -3.38
N ILE A 145 11.74 11.82 -3.05
CA ILE A 145 12.25 10.44 -3.18
C ILE A 145 11.48 9.51 -2.25
N ALA A 146 11.23 9.92 -1.00
CA ALA A 146 10.44 9.13 -0.05
C ALA A 146 9.00 8.90 -0.55
N THR A 147 8.35 9.92 -1.10
CA THR A 147 7.01 9.79 -1.68
C THR A 147 7.00 8.86 -2.89
N GLN A 148 7.90 9.07 -3.86
CA GLN A 148 7.96 8.24 -5.08
C GLN A 148 8.28 6.77 -4.76
N THR A 149 9.22 6.52 -3.85
CA THR A 149 9.51 5.14 -3.43
C THR A 149 8.39 4.51 -2.62
N THR A 150 7.57 5.30 -1.92
CA THR A 150 6.31 4.79 -1.30
C THR A 150 5.31 4.39 -2.37
N HIS A 151 5.11 5.24 -3.37
CA HIS A 151 4.24 4.92 -4.49
C HIS A 151 4.70 3.67 -5.26
N HIS A 152 6.01 3.53 -5.50
CA HIS A 152 6.56 2.32 -6.12
C HIS A 152 6.26 1.06 -5.30
N ILE A 153 6.29 1.12 -3.97
CA ILE A 153 5.95 -0.01 -3.09
C ILE A 153 4.49 -0.41 -3.33
N GLU A 154 3.57 0.55 -3.36
CA GLU A 154 2.13 0.34 -3.59
C GLU A 154 1.92 -0.33 -4.96
N VAL A 155 2.44 0.24 -6.05
CA VAL A 155 2.28 -0.34 -7.38
C VAL A 155 2.90 -1.74 -7.49
N LEU A 156 4.08 -1.97 -6.88
CA LEU A 156 4.73 -3.27 -6.92
C LEU A 156 3.95 -4.34 -6.14
N GLU A 157 3.24 -3.99 -5.06
CA GLU A 157 2.36 -4.94 -4.37
C GLU A 157 1.22 -5.42 -5.27
N HIS A 158 0.60 -4.51 -6.04
CA HIS A 158 -0.43 -4.87 -7.01
C HIS A 158 0.13 -5.74 -8.14
N VAL A 159 1.27 -5.34 -8.72
CA VAL A 159 1.93 -6.08 -9.82
C VAL A 159 2.34 -7.49 -9.39
N MET A 160 2.86 -7.63 -8.16
CA MET A 160 3.37 -8.89 -7.65
C MET A 160 2.32 -10.00 -7.68
N ASN A 161 1.04 -9.65 -7.55
CA ASN A 161 -0.06 -10.62 -7.60
C ASN A 161 -0.38 -11.10 -9.02
N ARG A 162 -0.08 -10.30 -10.04
CA ARG A 162 -0.39 -10.59 -11.45
C ARG A 162 0.74 -11.33 -12.16
N VAL A 163 2.00 -11.04 -11.81
CA VAL A 163 3.17 -11.66 -12.47
C VAL A 163 3.39 -13.14 -12.07
N PRO A 164 3.80 -14.01 -13.00
CA PRO A 164 4.00 -15.44 -12.75
C PRO A 164 5.41 -15.80 -12.24
N GLY A 165 5.50 -16.89 -11.47
CA GLY A 165 6.72 -17.66 -11.25
C GLY A 165 7.97 -16.83 -10.88
N GLN A 166 9.01 -16.91 -11.72
CA GLN A 166 10.30 -16.23 -11.52
C GLN A 166 10.25 -14.70 -11.72
N ALA A 167 9.30 -14.17 -12.52
CA ALA A 167 9.15 -12.72 -12.68
C ALA A 167 8.76 -12.07 -11.35
N ARG A 168 8.02 -12.82 -10.52
CA ARG A 168 7.65 -12.40 -9.18
C ARG A 168 8.86 -12.15 -8.28
N GLU A 169 9.94 -12.92 -8.42
CA GLU A 169 11.17 -12.71 -7.65
C GLU A 169 11.83 -11.37 -8.01
N ALA A 170 11.86 -11.00 -9.29
CA ALA A 170 12.35 -9.70 -9.74
C ALA A 170 11.52 -8.53 -9.18
N ILE A 171 10.19 -8.70 -9.10
CA ILE A 171 9.27 -7.71 -8.53
C ILE A 171 9.41 -7.64 -7.00
N GLU A 172 9.56 -8.78 -6.31
CA GLU A 172 9.85 -8.84 -4.86
C GLU A 172 11.19 -8.16 -4.53
N ASN A 173 12.19 -8.33 -5.39
CA ASN A 173 13.46 -7.62 -5.30
C ASN A 173 13.25 -6.12 -5.46
N ALA A 174 12.51 -5.68 -6.49
CA ALA A 174 12.20 -4.26 -6.70
C ALA A 174 11.46 -3.66 -5.51
N PHE A 175 10.48 -4.37 -4.96
CA PHE A 175 9.72 -3.98 -3.78
C PHE A 175 10.64 -3.80 -2.56
N THR A 176 11.59 -4.71 -2.36
CA THR A 176 12.61 -4.62 -1.30
C THR A 176 13.50 -3.40 -1.50
N GLN A 177 13.92 -3.12 -2.74
CA GLN A 177 14.76 -1.95 -3.03
C GLN A 177 14.00 -0.64 -2.89
N SER A 178 12.73 -0.58 -3.29
CA SER A 178 11.86 0.58 -3.03
C SER A 178 11.73 0.85 -1.53
N ASN A 179 11.52 -0.19 -0.72
CA ASN A 179 11.53 -0.08 0.74
C ASN A 179 12.86 0.46 1.28
N ASN A 180 14.00 -0.07 0.81
CA ASN A 180 15.31 0.41 1.22
C ASN A 180 15.54 1.88 0.83
N GLY A 181 15.17 2.25 -0.39
CA GLY A 181 15.24 3.63 -0.88
C GLY A 181 14.40 4.57 -0.04
N ARG A 182 13.16 4.20 0.28
CA ARG A 182 12.26 4.95 1.16
C ARG A 182 12.85 5.14 2.54
N GLU A 183 13.39 4.08 3.14
CA GLU A 183 14.00 4.15 4.47
C GLU A 183 15.25 5.03 4.50
N LYS A 184 16.11 4.95 3.48
CA LYS A 184 17.26 5.85 3.33
C LYS A 184 16.80 7.31 3.19
N ALA A 185 15.81 7.57 2.34
CA ALA A 185 15.25 8.89 2.12
C ALA A 185 14.66 9.49 3.41
N LEU A 186 13.84 8.72 4.13
CA LEU A 186 13.24 9.13 5.40
C LEU A 186 14.28 9.27 6.53
N GLY A 187 15.32 8.44 6.53
CA GLY A 187 16.46 8.56 7.44
C GLY A 187 17.18 9.90 7.24
N GLN A 188 17.56 10.19 6.00
CA GLN A 188 18.18 11.47 5.63
C GLN A 188 17.25 12.67 5.89
N LEU A 189 15.96 12.52 5.60
CA LEU A 189 14.95 13.55 5.88
C LEU A 189 14.82 13.78 7.38
N SER A 190 14.94 12.75 8.22
CA SER A 190 14.83 12.90 9.68
C SER A 190 15.98 13.72 10.30
N GLU A 191 17.12 13.79 9.62
CA GLU A 191 18.26 14.62 10.05
C GLU A 191 18.06 16.10 9.70
N ASN A 192 17.38 16.39 8.60
CA ASN A 192 17.21 17.75 8.06
C ASN A 192 15.85 18.38 8.39
N ALA A 193 14.79 17.57 8.45
CA ALA A 193 13.40 17.94 8.69
C ALA A 193 12.66 16.82 9.45
N PRO A 194 12.97 16.60 10.75
CA PRO A 194 12.40 15.52 11.53
C PRO A 194 10.87 15.56 11.63
N ASP A 195 10.28 16.75 11.62
CA ASP A 195 8.82 16.94 11.58
C ASP A 195 8.18 16.35 10.31
N LYS A 196 8.79 16.58 9.15
CA LYS A 196 8.34 16.00 7.88
C LYS A 196 8.54 14.49 7.85
N ALA A 197 9.71 14.00 8.28
CA ALA A 197 9.97 12.56 8.33
C ALA A 197 8.97 11.83 9.25
N MET A 198 8.68 12.40 10.41
CA MET A 198 7.63 11.90 11.32
C MET A 198 6.26 11.89 10.66
N GLN A 199 5.88 12.99 9.97
CA GLN A 199 4.60 13.09 9.27
C GLN A 199 4.44 12.01 8.21
N MET A 200 5.43 11.81 7.34
CA MET A 200 5.38 10.81 6.28
C MET A 200 5.30 9.38 6.83
N ARG A 201 6.14 9.05 7.82
CA ARG A 201 6.12 7.71 8.46
C ARG A 201 4.78 7.41 9.12
N TYR A 202 4.22 8.41 9.78
CA TYR A 202 2.92 8.30 10.41
C TYR A 202 1.78 8.16 9.40
N GLN A 203 1.79 8.94 8.32
CA GLN A 203 0.82 8.81 7.22
C GLN A 203 0.87 7.40 6.63
N PHE A 204 2.08 6.88 6.39
CA PHE A 204 2.27 5.52 5.90
C PHE A 204 1.75 4.47 6.89
N ALA A 205 2.00 4.63 8.20
CA ALA A 205 1.41 3.75 9.22
C ALA A 205 -0.12 3.80 9.22
N ASN A 206 -0.72 4.97 9.05
CA ASN A 206 -2.18 5.10 8.94
C ASN A 206 -2.70 4.36 7.70
N ASN A 207 -2.06 4.53 6.55
CA ASN A 207 -2.43 3.84 5.31
C ASN A 207 -2.39 2.33 5.50
N ILE A 208 -1.34 1.79 6.11
CA ILE A 208 -1.23 0.36 6.43
C ILE A 208 -2.38 -0.10 7.33
N ALA A 209 -2.75 0.69 8.36
CA ALA A 209 -3.87 0.33 9.22
C ALA A 209 -5.19 0.30 8.44
N MET A 210 -5.42 1.28 7.57
CA MET A 210 -6.60 1.33 6.70
C MET A 210 -6.62 0.19 5.68
N GLU A 211 -5.50 -0.17 5.07
CA GLU A 211 -5.39 -1.34 4.17
C GLU A 211 -5.69 -2.66 4.89
N LEU A 212 -5.23 -2.79 6.14
CA LEU A 212 -5.56 -3.93 6.99
C LEU A 212 -7.06 -3.97 7.29
N GLN A 213 -7.71 -2.82 7.48
CA GLN A 213 -9.15 -2.73 7.64
C GLN A 213 -9.91 -3.01 6.34
N LYS A 214 -9.49 -2.43 5.19
CA LYS A 214 -10.03 -2.70 3.85
C LYS A 214 -10.10 -4.21 3.62
N LYS A 215 -8.95 -4.88 3.81
CA LYS A 215 -8.85 -6.33 3.62
C LYS A 215 -9.66 -7.15 4.65
N ALA A 216 -9.87 -6.62 5.86
CA ALA A 216 -10.61 -7.32 6.90
C ALA A 216 -12.14 -7.23 6.73
N LEU A 217 -12.61 -6.11 6.19
CA LEU A 217 -14.02 -5.81 5.95
C LEU A 217 -14.45 -6.09 4.51
N ASP A 218 -13.51 -6.58 3.68
CA ASP A 218 -13.72 -6.86 2.25
C ASP A 218 -14.33 -5.66 1.53
N ILE A 219 -13.69 -4.49 1.73
CA ILE A 219 -14.20 -3.24 1.17
C ILE A 219 -13.61 -3.07 -0.24
N GLU A 220 -14.50 -2.99 -1.22
CA GLU A 220 -14.18 -2.64 -2.60
C GLU A 220 -15.09 -1.49 -3.02
N ILE A 221 -14.53 -0.44 -3.57
CA ILE A 221 -15.30 0.71 -4.06
C ILE A 221 -14.65 1.14 -5.36
N GLU A 222 -15.40 1.04 -6.44
CA GLU A 222 -14.98 1.42 -7.77
C GLU A 222 -15.86 2.56 -8.26
N ALA A 223 -15.25 3.56 -8.86
CA ALA A 223 -15.96 4.71 -9.40
C ALA A 223 -15.49 4.97 -10.83
N GLU A 224 -16.34 4.60 -11.77
CA GLU A 224 -16.17 4.79 -13.20
C GLU A 224 -16.68 6.18 -13.59
N ILE A 225 -15.75 7.08 -13.93
CA ILE A 225 -16.01 8.47 -14.28
C ILE A 225 -16.08 8.61 -15.80
N ASN A 226 -17.30 8.82 -16.32
CA ASN A 226 -17.51 9.13 -17.72
C ASN A 226 -17.41 10.65 -17.95
N THR A 227 -16.25 11.07 -18.44
CA THR A 227 -15.96 12.48 -18.73
C THR A 227 -16.79 13.06 -19.88
N THR A 228 -17.38 12.22 -20.73
CA THR A 228 -18.18 12.65 -21.90
C THR A 228 -19.62 12.94 -21.53
N SER A 229 -20.25 12.06 -20.75
CA SER A 229 -21.60 12.24 -20.22
C SER A 229 -21.62 13.21 -19.03
N GLY A 230 -20.51 13.34 -18.31
CA GLY A 230 -20.42 14.12 -17.08
C GLY A 230 -21.01 13.40 -15.86
N ASN A 231 -21.20 12.08 -15.94
CA ASN A 231 -21.69 11.25 -14.85
C ASN A 231 -20.61 10.27 -14.35
N THR A 232 -20.81 9.77 -13.14
CA THR A 232 -19.95 8.75 -12.52
C THR A 232 -20.82 7.61 -12.04
N THR A 233 -20.46 6.37 -12.40
CA THR A 233 -21.05 5.16 -11.83
C THR A 233 -20.18 4.67 -10.70
N VAL A 234 -20.74 4.54 -9.50
CA VAL A 234 -20.04 4.02 -8.33
C VAL A 234 -20.59 2.64 -8.02
N THR A 235 -19.72 1.63 -8.00
CA THR A 235 -19.98 0.27 -7.55
C THR A 235 -19.25 0.07 -6.23
N TYR A 236 -19.87 -0.62 -5.28
CA TYR A 236 -19.23 -0.91 -4.00
C TYR A 236 -19.64 -2.28 -3.46
N GLU A 237 -18.70 -2.91 -2.76
CA GLU A 237 -18.89 -4.07 -1.92
C GLU A 237 -18.36 -3.75 -0.50
N TYR A 238 -19.19 -3.99 0.51
CA TYR A 238 -18.85 -3.71 1.91
C TYR A 238 -19.66 -4.62 2.86
N ASN A 239 -18.98 -5.44 3.67
CA ASN A 239 -19.63 -6.36 4.63
C ASN A 239 -20.78 -7.18 4.00
N ASP A 240 -20.52 -7.90 2.92
CA ASP A 240 -21.51 -8.69 2.18
C ASP A 240 -22.67 -7.86 1.58
N THR A 241 -22.53 -6.53 1.52
CA THR A 241 -23.49 -5.63 0.86
C THR A 241 -22.87 -5.09 -0.42
N GLU A 242 -23.48 -5.42 -1.55
CA GLU A 242 -23.14 -4.87 -2.85
C GLU A 242 -24.14 -3.77 -3.25
N GLY A 243 -23.69 -2.79 -4.03
CA GLY A 243 -24.56 -1.78 -4.59
C GLY A 243 -23.92 -0.97 -5.71
N THR A 244 -24.78 -0.39 -6.54
CA THR A 244 -24.36 0.50 -7.63
C THR A 244 -25.25 1.73 -7.66
N PHE A 245 -24.67 2.91 -7.86
CA PHE A 245 -25.42 4.13 -8.09
C PHE A 245 -24.70 5.09 -9.04
N THR A 246 -25.47 5.94 -9.71
CA THR A 246 -24.93 6.97 -10.62
C THR A 246 -25.01 8.34 -9.96
N LEU A 247 -23.97 9.15 -10.17
CA LEU A 247 -23.88 10.55 -9.76
C LEU A 247 -23.77 11.44 -11.01
N GLU A 248 -24.52 12.53 -11.05
CA GLU A 248 -24.47 13.53 -12.14
C GLU A 248 -23.31 14.53 -11.92
N THR A 249 -22.12 14.01 -11.67
CA THR A 249 -20.90 14.79 -11.46
C THR A 249 -19.68 13.96 -11.81
N THR A 250 -18.60 14.64 -12.21
CA THR A 250 -17.24 14.09 -12.33
C THR A 250 -16.29 14.71 -11.29
N ASP A 251 -16.82 15.55 -10.38
CA ASP A 251 -16.05 16.14 -9.30
C ASP A 251 -15.78 15.09 -8.23
N VAL A 252 -14.51 14.71 -8.11
CA VAL A 252 -14.02 13.67 -7.21
C VAL A 252 -14.43 13.92 -5.76
N GLN A 253 -14.40 15.16 -5.29
CA GLN A 253 -14.78 15.47 -3.92
C GLN A 253 -16.27 15.18 -3.68
N THR A 254 -17.12 15.57 -4.61
CA THR A 254 -18.56 15.28 -4.57
C THR A 254 -18.81 13.77 -4.63
N ILE A 255 -18.07 13.03 -5.48
CA ILE A 255 -18.16 11.57 -5.57
C ILE A 255 -17.84 10.93 -4.21
N VAL A 256 -16.74 11.35 -3.59
CA VAL A 256 -16.31 10.84 -2.27
C VAL A 256 -17.34 11.15 -1.19
N GLU A 257 -17.88 12.38 -1.14
CA GLU A 257 -18.86 12.80 -0.14
C GLU A 257 -20.18 12.03 -0.27
N GLU A 258 -20.71 11.90 -1.48
CA GLU A 258 -21.94 11.14 -1.75
C GLU A 258 -21.76 9.65 -1.46
N THR A 259 -20.59 9.10 -1.82
CA THR A 259 -20.27 7.69 -1.52
C THR A 259 -20.17 7.46 -0.02
N ALA A 260 -19.52 8.36 0.72
CA ALA A 260 -19.44 8.29 2.18
C ALA A 260 -20.82 8.36 2.84
N GLU A 261 -21.70 9.24 2.36
CA GLU A 261 -23.07 9.34 2.87
C GLU A 261 -23.89 8.06 2.63
N ARG A 262 -23.76 7.45 1.44
CA ARG A 262 -24.55 6.25 1.06
C ARG A 262 -24.04 4.95 1.65
N THR A 263 -22.73 4.83 1.85
CA THR A 263 -22.08 3.62 2.39
C THR A 263 -21.92 3.65 3.91
N GLU A 264 -22.26 4.77 4.56
CA GLU A 264 -21.99 5.07 5.97
C GLU A 264 -20.50 5.02 6.35
N LEU A 265 -19.60 4.98 5.36
CA LEU A 265 -18.17 5.10 5.55
C LEU A 265 -17.79 6.56 5.81
N THR A 266 -16.68 6.78 6.50
CA THR A 266 -16.12 8.12 6.62
C THR A 266 -15.53 8.57 5.27
N ILE A 267 -15.49 9.89 5.04
CA ILE A 267 -14.84 10.47 3.85
C ILE A 267 -13.40 9.97 3.69
N GLU A 268 -12.65 9.81 4.78
CA GLU A 268 -11.26 9.33 4.73
C GLU A 268 -11.17 7.84 4.38
N GLU A 269 -12.11 7.03 4.86
CA GLU A 269 -12.25 5.63 4.44
C GLU A 269 -12.56 5.55 2.95
N VAL A 270 -13.55 6.31 2.45
CA VAL A 270 -13.88 6.33 1.02
C VAL A 270 -12.67 6.77 0.18
N LYS A 271 -11.99 7.88 0.52
CA LYS A 271 -10.77 8.30 -0.21
C LYS A 271 -9.72 7.19 -0.26
N THR A 272 -9.58 6.45 0.83
CA THR A 272 -8.61 5.38 0.94
C THR A 272 -9.02 4.14 0.16
N TYR A 273 -10.32 3.84 0.06
CA TYR A 273 -10.81 2.60 -0.55
C TYR A 273 -11.25 2.75 -2.00
N ILE A 274 -11.69 3.95 -2.42
CA ILE A 274 -12.19 4.21 -3.76
C ILE A 274 -11.09 4.12 -4.81
N GLU A 275 -11.36 3.35 -5.85
CA GLU A 275 -10.56 3.22 -7.07
C GLU A 275 -11.30 3.98 -8.16
N LEU A 276 -10.65 5.00 -8.74
CA LEU A 276 -11.27 5.89 -9.73
C LEU A 276 -10.80 5.48 -11.12
N GLU A 277 -11.73 5.08 -11.95
CA GLU A 277 -11.48 4.73 -13.34
C GLU A 277 -12.02 5.84 -14.24
N TYR A 278 -11.19 6.34 -15.16
CA TYR A 278 -11.63 7.35 -16.12
C TYR A 278 -11.83 6.68 -17.46
N GLU A 279 -13.06 6.61 -17.95
CA GLU A 279 -13.32 6.13 -19.30
C GLU A 279 -12.61 7.07 -20.30
N PRO A 280 -11.60 6.59 -21.05
CA PRO A 280 -10.97 7.41 -22.08
C PRO A 280 -11.99 7.71 -23.18
N THR A 281 -11.80 8.82 -23.87
CA THR A 281 -12.64 9.20 -25.01
C THR A 281 -12.37 8.25 -26.19
N GLN A 282 -13.06 7.10 -26.20
CA GLN A 282 -13.21 6.17 -27.33
C GLN A 282 -11.89 5.86 -28.07
N GLU A 283 -10.94 5.23 -27.39
CA GLU A 283 -10.14 4.18 -28.04
C GLU A 283 -10.78 2.86 -27.61
N HIS A 284 -11.24 2.06 -28.57
CA HIS A 284 -11.73 0.71 -28.29
C HIS A 284 -10.56 -0.13 -27.79
N GLU A 285 -10.26 -0.08 -26.49
CA GLU A 285 -9.46 -1.13 -25.87
C GLU A 285 -10.29 -2.41 -25.93
N THR A 286 -9.71 -3.45 -26.53
CA THR A 286 -10.27 -4.80 -26.51
C THR A 286 -10.45 -5.20 -25.06
N GLU A 287 -11.71 -5.37 -24.63
CA GLU A 287 -12.03 -5.88 -23.31
C GLU A 287 -11.68 -7.37 -23.30
N ILE A 288 -10.62 -7.70 -22.55
CA ILE A 288 -10.12 -9.06 -22.41
C ILE A 288 -10.30 -9.42 -20.94
N GLU A 289 -11.24 -10.31 -20.64
CA GLU A 289 -11.41 -10.91 -19.33
C GLU A 289 -11.08 -12.40 -19.42
N ILE A 290 -10.27 -12.91 -18.49
CA ILE A 290 -9.91 -14.32 -18.47
C ILE A 290 -10.04 -14.86 -17.06
N THR A 291 -10.97 -15.77 -16.85
CA THR A 291 -11.16 -16.46 -15.56
C THR A 291 -10.80 -17.94 -15.71
N ALA A 292 -10.11 -18.49 -14.70
CA ALA A 292 -9.75 -19.90 -14.64
C ALA A 292 -10.13 -20.49 -13.28
N THR A 293 -11.21 -21.28 -13.26
CA THR A 293 -11.73 -21.93 -12.06
C THR A 293 -11.13 -23.34 -11.93
N ILE A 294 -10.50 -23.63 -10.80
CA ILE A 294 -9.86 -24.91 -10.50
C ILE A 294 -10.77 -25.75 -9.60
N GLU A 295 -11.26 -26.87 -10.14
CA GLU A 295 -12.01 -27.88 -9.40
C GLU A 295 -11.22 -29.20 -9.40
N MET A 296 -10.72 -29.61 -8.23
CA MET A 296 -9.87 -30.79 -8.05
C MET A 296 -8.57 -30.73 -8.90
N ASP A 297 -8.55 -31.45 -10.02
CA ASP A 297 -7.42 -31.54 -10.97
C ASP A 297 -7.81 -31.01 -12.37
N LEU A 298 -9.01 -30.42 -12.48
CA LEU A 298 -9.54 -29.82 -13.71
C LEU A 298 -9.56 -28.30 -13.56
N THR A 299 -9.26 -27.60 -14.65
CA THR A 299 -9.41 -26.15 -14.72
C THR A 299 -10.37 -25.80 -15.84
N THR A 300 -11.45 -25.11 -15.52
CA THR A 300 -12.37 -24.50 -16.49
C THR A 300 -11.89 -23.09 -16.76
N VAL A 301 -11.54 -22.79 -18.00
CA VAL A 301 -11.10 -21.46 -18.42
C VAL A 301 -12.20 -20.82 -19.25
N THR A 302 -12.57 -19.60 -18.89
CA THR A 302 -13.45 -18.72 -19.67
C THR A 302 -12.64 -17.53 -20.15
N VAL A 303 -12.70 -17.25 -21.44
CA VAL A 303 -12.08 -16.08 -22.07
C VAL A 303 -13.19 -15.25 -22.71
N GLU A 304 -13.35 -14.01 -22.28
CA GLU A 304 -14.20 -13.02 -22.93
C GLU A 304 -13.32 -12.04 -23.71
N LEU A 305 -13.63 -11.90 -25.01
CA LEU A 305 -12.85 -11.12 -25.96
C LEU A 305 -13.82 -10.31 -26.83
N ASP A 306 -13.86 -9.00 -26.65
CA ASP A 306 -14.78 -8.09 -27.37
C ASP A 306 -16.26 -8.54 -27.26
N GLY A 307 -16.66 -9.07 -26.09
CA GLY A 307 -18.00 -9.60 -25.82
C GLY A 307 -18.30 -10.99 -26.40
N GLU A 308 -17.31 -11.67 -27.00
CA GLU A 308 -17.41 -13.09 -27.34
C GLU A 308 -16.79 -13.96 -26.24
N GLU A 309 -17.60 -14.87 -25.67
CA GLU A 309 -17.16 -15.79 -24.61
C GLU A 309 -16.75 -17.17 -25.18
N GLN A 310 -15.58 -17.65 -24.77
CA GLN A 310 -15.08 -19.00 -25.06
C GLN A 310 -14.70 -19.74 -23.77
N THR A 311 -15.39 -20.85 -23.49
CA THR A 311 -15.10 -21.73 -22.35
C THR A 311 -14.44 -23.05 -22.78
N PHE A 312 -13.43 -23.51 -22.04
CA PHE A 312 -12.86 -24.85 -22.21
C PHE A 312 -12.23 -25.42 -20.93
N THR A 313 -12.16 -26.75 -20.84
CA THR A 313 -11.57 -27.44 -19.69
C THR A 313 -10.14 -27.93 -20.01
N LEU A 314 -9.26 -27.84 -19.02
CA LEU A 314 -7.87 -28.30 -19.03
C LEU A 314 -7.65 -29.34 -17.92
N ASN A 315 -6.83 -30.34 -18.19
CA ASN A 315 -6.40 -31.36 -17.20
C ASN A 315 -5.10 -30.93 -16.51
N THR A 316 -5.01 -29.68 -16.08
CA THR A 316 -3.84 -29.11 -15.43
C THR A 316 -4.26 -27.98 -14.53
N THR A 317 -3.60 -27.85 -13.39
CA THR A 317 -3.72 -26.71 -12.48
C THR A 317 -2.47 -25.82 -12.50
N ASP A 318 -1.49 -26.16 -13.36
CA ASP A 318 -0.28 -25.38 -13.53
C ASP A 318 -0.56 -24.12 -14.35
N ARG A 319 -0.34 -22.95 -13.74
CA ARG A 319 -0.60 -21.64 -14.36
C ARG A 319 0.14 -21.45 -15.69
N LYS A 320 1.37 -21.96 -15.86
CA LYS A 320 2.10 -21.80 -17.12
C LYS A 320 1.46 -22.63 -18.22
N GLU A 321 1.01 -23.83 -17.90
CA GLU A 321 0.30 -24.69 -18.82
C GLU A 321 -1.08 -24.12 -19.20
N ILE A 322 -1.81 -23.54 -18.23
CA ILE A 322 -3.07 -22.82 -18.47
C ILE A 322 -2.84 -21.68 -19.47
N VAL A 323 -1.87 -20.80 -19.21
CA VAL A 323 -1.54 -19.69 -20.11
C VAL A 323 -1.12 -20.20 -21.50
N ARG A 324 -0.30 -21.25 -21.56
CA ARG A 324 0.10 -21.87 -22.83
C ARG A 324 -1.11 -22.33 -23.65
N GLU A 325 -2.09 -22.97 -23.00
CA GLU A 325 -3.31 -23.45 -23.66
C GLU A 325 -4.21 -22.29 -24.11
N ILE A 326 -4.34 -21.23 -23.31
CA ILE A 326 -5.05 -20.01 -23.70
C ILE A 326 -4.40 -19.39 -24.94
N THR A 327 -3.08 -19.13 -24.90
CA THR A 327 -2.32 -18.58 -26.05
C THR A 327 -2.56 -19.38 -27.32
N GLN A 328 -2.58 -20.71 -27.25
CA GLN A 328 -2.78 -21.56 -28.42
C GLN A 328 -4.19 -21.49 -29.01
N ARG A 329 -5.21 -21.26 -28.16
CA ARG A 329 -6.62 -21.27 -28.57
C ARG A 329 -7.11 -19.90 -28.99
N THR A 330 -6.66 -18.84 -28.33
CA THR A 330 -7.16 -17.47 -28.53
C THR A 330 -6.20 -16.58 -29.33
N GLN A 331 -4.95 -17.03 -29.52
CA GLN A 331 -3.85 -16.24 -30.12
C GLN A 331 -3.45 -14.99 -29.32
N LEU A 332 -3.99 -14.83 -28.10
CA LEU A 332 -3.54 -13.79 -27.17
C LEU A 332 -2.08 -14.02 -26.80
N ASN A 333 -1.34 -12.93 -26.68
CA ASN A 333 0.04 -13.04 -26.23
C ASN A 333 0.07 -13.33 -24.71
N PRO A 334 1.08 -14.07 -24.21
CA PRO A 334 1.18 -14.37 -22.78
C PRO A 334 1.12 -13.15 -21.84
N PRO A 335 1.74 -11.99 -22.16
CA PRO A 335 1.60 -10.77 -21.34
C PRO A 335 0.15 -10.32 -21.12
N GLU A 336 -0.65 -10.26 -22.18
CA GLU A 336 -2.09 -9.92 -22.10
C GLU A 336 -2.83 -10.92 -21.24
N ILE A 337 -2.52 -12.22 -21.40
CA ILE A 337 -3.13 -13.26 -20.58
C ILE A 337 -2.73 -13.08 -19.12
N TYR A 338 -1.46 -12.87 -18.78
CA TYR A 338 -1.06 -12.69 -17.38
C TYR A 338 -1.65 -11.43 -16.74
N LYS A 339 -1.85 -10.38 -17.53
CA LYS A 339 -2.47 -9.13 -17.08
C LYS A 339 -3.94 -9.33 -16.71
N ASN A 340 -4.66 -10.16 -17.47
CA ASN A 340 -6.12 -10.30 -17.39
C ASN A 340 -6.59 -11.67 -16.84
N LEU A 341 -5.68 -12.59 -16.52
CA LEU A 341 -6.00 -13.92 -15.99
C LEU A 341 -6.20 -13.87 -14.48
N GLU A 342 -7.44 -14.06 -14.07
CA GLU A 342 -7.85 -14.40 -12.72
C GLU A 342 -7.96 -15.92 -12.55
N ILE A 343 -7.49 -16.43 -11.41
CA ILE A 343 -7.56 -17.86 -11.09
C ILE A 343 -8.33 -18.00 -9.78
N ASP A 344 -9.47 -18.66 -9.85
CA ASP A 344 -10.26 -19.06 -8.70
C ASP A 344 -9.99 -20.54 -8.38
N ASP A 345 -9.63 -20.85 -7.14
CA ASP A 345 -9.32 -22.22 -6.71
C ASP A 345 -10.38 -22.68 -5.72
N GLU A 346 -11.42 -23.35 -6.22
CA GLU A 346 -12.56 -23.79 -5.41
C GLU A 346 -12.22 -24.97 -4.48
N ARG A 347 -10.99 -25.50 -4.54
CA ARG A 347 -10.53 -26.44 -3.54
C ARG A 347 -10.50 -25.70 -2.22
N ASN A 348 -11.41 -26.04 -1.30
CA ASN A 348 -11.36 -25.54 0.08
C ASN A 348 -10.03 -25.95 0.72
N ILE A 349 -9.03 -25.07 0.60
CA ILE A 349 -7.68 -25.26 1.11
C ILE A 349 -7.56 -24.41 2.36
N GLN A 350 -7.04 -25.01 3.43
CA GLN A 350 -6.73 -24.29 4.65
C GLN A 350 -5.35 -24.70 5.13
N ILE A 351 -4.44 -23.73 5.21
CA ILE A 351 -3.08 -23.98 5.68
C ILE A 351 -2.86 -23.26 7.02
N ASN A 352 -2.77 -24.04 8.08
CA ASN A 352 -2.48 -23.56 9.43
C ASN A 352 -1.02 -23.84 9.79
N LEU A 353 -0.27 -22.78 10.09
CA LEU A 353 1.14 -22.85 10.49
C LEU A 353 1.32 -22.45 11.95
N THR A 354 1.94 -23.32 12.74
CA THR A 354 2.36 -23.02 14.12
C THR A 354 3.86 -23.10 14.23
N LYS A 355 4.52 -21.95 14.40
CA LYS A 355 5.99 -21.84 14.50
C LYS A 355 6.46 -21.89 15.95
N THR A 356 7.48 -22.71 16.21
CA THR A 356 8.33 -22.65 17.41
C THR A 356 9.76 -22.25 17.01
N GLU A 357 10.69 -22.15 17.95
CA GLU A 357 12.07 -21.67 17.68
C GLU A 357 12.75 -22.40 16.51
N ASN A 358 12.56 -23.72 16.39
CA ASN A 358 13.25 -24.55 15.41
C ASN A 358 12.34 -25.45 14.56
N LYS A 359 11.02 -25.40 14.74
CA LYS A 359 10.07 -26.26 14.03
C LYS A 359 8.82 -25.49 13.62
N THR A 360 8.20 -25.93 12.54
CA THR A 360 6.87 -25.48 12.13
C THR A 360 5.95 -26.68 12.05
N THR A 361 4.88 -26.67 12.82
CA THR A 361 3.76 -27.61 12.65
C THR A 361 2.86 -27.09 11.56
N VAL A 362 2.50 -27.96 10.63
CA VAL A 362 1.71 -27.67 9.45
C VAL A 362 0.48 -28.55 9.46
N ASN A 363 -0.70 -27.93 9.41
CA ASN A 363 -1.97 -28.58 9.20
C ASN A 363 -2.54 -28.03 7.89
N VAL A 364 -2.66 -28.90 6.88
CA VAL A 364 -3.23 -28.55 5.58
C VAL A 364 -4.49 -29.35 5.37
N THR A 365 -5.61 -28.68 5.16
CA THR A 365 -6.86 -29.29 4.70
C THR A 365 -7.03 -28.98 3.22
N VAL A 366 -7.38 -29.99 2.41
CA VAL A 366 -7.74 -29.85 0.98
C VAL A 366 -9.03 -30.63 0.78
N GLY A 367 -10.14 -29.91 0.58
CA GLY A 367 -11.48 -30.51 0.59
C GLY A 367 -11.76 -31.19 1.94
N GLU A 368 -12.09 -32.49 1.93
CA GLU A 368 -12.34 -33.25 3.17
C GLU A 368 -11.07 -33.85 3.81
N LYS A 369 -9.90 -33.72 3.15
CA LYS A 369 -8.67 -34.38 3.58
C LYS A 369 -7.78 -33.43 4.36
N THR A 370 -7.51 -33.75 5.62
CA THR A 370 -6.53 -33.03 6.46
C THR A 370 -5.22 -33.82 6.60
N ILE A 371 -4.10 -33.15 6.35
CA ILE A 371 -2.74 -33.67 6.49
C ILE A 371 -2.01 -32.86 7.56
N ASN A 372 -1.47 -33.55 8.56
CA ASN A 372 -0.73 -32.96 9.68
C ASN A 372 0.71 -33.43 9.67
N PHE A 373 1.67 -32.51 9.71
CA PHE A 373 3.09 -32.83 9.81
C PHE A 373 3.89 -31.73 10.48
N THR A 374 5.15 -32.01 10.80
CA THR A 374 6.08 -31.05 11.37
C THR A 374 7.31 -30.94 10.50
N VAL A 375 7.71 -29.71 10.19
CA VAL A 375 8.93 -29.38 9.46
C VAL A 375 9.96 -28.91 10.49
N ASN A 376 11.15 -29.52 10.51
CA ASN A 376 12.27 -29.09 11.38
C ASN A 376 13.01 -27.88 10.79
N ASN A 377 12.25 -26.91 10.29
CA ASN A 377 12.72 -25.68 9.68
C ASN A 377 11.62 -24.63 9.81
N THR A 378 12.01 -23.36 9.88
CA THR A 378 11.08 -22.25 9.96
C THR A 378 11.18 -21.27 8.79
N ALA A 379 12.04 -21.56 7.82
CA ALA A 379 12.17 -20.82 6.58
C ALA A 379 10.93 -21.04 5.69
N PRO A 380 10.24 -19.98 5.23
CA PRO A 380 9.04 -20.09 4.40
C PRO A 380 9.22 -20.98 3.17
N GLY A 381 10.35 -20.85 2.46
CA GLY A 381 10.64 -21.66 1.28
C GLY A 381 10.66 -23.17 1.54
N CYS A 382 11.24 -23.59 2.67
CA CYS A 382 11.26 -25.00 3.07
C CYS A 382 9.87 -25.49 3.49
N ILE A 383 9.09 -24.65 4.19
CA ILE A 383 7.73 -24.99 4.60
C ILE A 383 6.83 -25.15 3.37
N MET A 384 6.89 -24.21 2.42
CA MET A 384 6.11 -24.28 1.18
C MET A 384 6.47 -25.52 0.35
N GLN A 385 7.77 -25.85 0.24
CA GLN A 385 8.23 -27.06 -0.42
C GLN A 385 7.62 -28.32 0.22
N GLU A 386 7.70 -28.44 1.54
CA GLU A 386 7.19 -29.60 2.28
C GLU A 386 5.67 -29.73 2.20
N ILE A 387 4.93 -28.61 2.17
CA ILE A 387 3.49 -28.64 1.92
C ILE A 387 3.23 -29.20 0.53
N SER A 388 3.82 -28.59 -0.50
CA SER A 388 3.62 -28.98 -1.90
C SER A 388 3.89 -30.47 -2.13
N GLU A 389 5.00 -30.99 -1.60
CA GLU A 389 5.37 -32.40 -1.74
C GLU A 389 4.41 -33.38 -1.05
N ARG A 390 3.75 -32.96 0.04
CA ARG A 390 2.91 -33.84 0.86
C ARG A 390 1.42 -33.76 0.51
N THR A 391 0.98 -32.65 -0.08
CA THR A 391 -0.43 -32.38 -0.37
C THR A 391 -0.77 -32.47 -1.84
N ASN A 392 0.24 -32.62 -2.73
CA ASN A 392 0.14 -32.48 -4.18
C ASN A 392 -0.33 -31.08 -4.63
N LEU A 393 -0.38 -30.09 -3.74
CA LEU A 393 -0.63 -28.71 -4.12
C LEU A 393 0.60 -28.18 -4.86
N THR A 394 0.39 -27.33 -5.87
CA THR A 394 1.50 -26.61 -6.49
C THR A 394 2.11 -25.63 -5.49
N LYS A 395 3.39 -25.26 -5.67
CA LYS A 395 4.01 -24.22 -4.83
C LYS A 395 3.27 -22.89 -4.91
N ASP A 396 2.73 -22.55 -6.08
CA ASP A 396 1.98 -21.32 -6.31
C ASP A 396 0.65 -21.35 -5.55
N THR A 397 -0.07 -22.48 -5.56
CA THR A 397 -1.27 -22.68 -4.73
C THR A 397 -0.94 -22.52 -3.25
N VAL A 398 0.09 -23.20 -2.74
CA VAL A 398 0.51 -23.07 -1.33
C VAL A 398 0.89 -21.63 -0.98
N LYS A 399 1.61 -20.94 -1.87
CA LYS A 399 2.01 -19.55 -1.68
C LYS A 399 0.80 -18.61 -1.67
N ASN A 400 -0.19 -18.85 -2.53
CA ASN A 400 -1.43 -18.08 -2.60
C ASN A 400 -2.26 -18.26 -1.31
N GLU A 401 -2.39 -19.49 -0.82
CA GLU A 401 -3.09 -19.79 0.44
C GLU A 401 -2.41 -19.16 1.66
N LEU A 402 -1.08 -19.09 1.65
CA LEU A 402 -0.32 -18.40 2.68
C LEU A 402 -0.27 -16.88 2.47
N ARG A 403 -0.80 -16.35 1.35
CA ARG A 403 -0.69 -14.94 0.97
C ARG A 403 -1.46 -14.05 1.92
N GLU A 404 -2.68 -14.43 2.29
CA GLU A 404 -3.45 -13.65 3.26
C GLU A 404 -2.77 -13.62 4.63
N LEU A 405 -2.28 -14.77 5.10
CA LEU A 405 -1.52 -14.87 6.33
C LEU A 405 -0.30 -13.94 6.30
N GLU A 406 0.51 -14.02 5.25
CA GLU A 406 1.70 -13.21 5.11
C GLU A 406 1.37 -11.72 4.92
N TYR A 407 0.29 -11.39 4.21
CA TYR A 407 -0.20 -10.03 4.07
C TYR A 407 -0.48 -9.39 5.44
N PHE A 408 -1.34 -10.02 6.27
CA PHE A 408 -1.65 -9.49 7.60
C PHE A 408 -0.40 -9.37 8.48
N ARG A 409 0.50 -10.35 8.43
CA ARG A 409 1.74 -10.33 9.22
C ARG A 409 2.69 -9.23 8.78
N GLN A 410 2.94 -9.11 7.47
CA GLN A 410 3.87 -8.14 6.92
C GLN A 410 3.38 -6.71 7.16
N LYS A 411 2.12 -6.42 6.81
CA LYS A 411 1.50 -5.12 7.05
C LYS A 411 1.47 -4.77 8.54
N ALA A 412 1.08 -5.70 9.42
CA ALA A 412 1.13 -5.44 10.87
C ALA A 412 2.55 -5.17 11.40
N ASN A 413 3.56 -5.91 10.95
CA ASN A 413 4.95 -5.67 11.34
C ASN A 413 5.48 -4.33 10.80
N GLN A 414 5.11 -3.96 9.57
CA GLN A 414 5.47 -2.70 8.95
C GLN A 414 4.82 -1.53 9.70
N PHE A 415 3.53 -1.63 10.03
CA PHE A 415 2.83 -0.69 10.91
C PHE A 415 3.59 -0.48 12.23
N THR A 416 3.94 -1.58 12.91
CA THR A 416 4.72 -1.53 14.16
C THR A 416 6.03 -0.77 13.97
N LYS A 417 6.77 -1.07 12.91
CA LYS A 417 8.06 -0.42 12.62
C LYS A 417 7.87 1.09 12.47
N GLU A 418 6.91 1.52 11.67
CA GLU A 418 6.67 2.94 11.39
C GLU A 418 6.24 3.72 12.64
N ILE A 419 5.34 3.17 13.45
CA ILE A 419 4.92 3.81 14.70
C ILE A 419 6.08 3.89 15.71
N ASN A 420 6.89 2.84 15.82
CA ASN A 420 8.05 2.86 16.72
C ASN A 420 9.06 3.95 16.31
N VAL A 421 9.46 3.98 15.03
CA VAL A 421 10.41 4.99 14.54
C VAL A 421 9.83 6.40 14.67
N THR A 422 8.55 6.59 14.34
CA THR A 422 7.85 7.87 14.52
C THR A 422 7.88 8.33 15.98
N THR A 423 7.63 7.42 16.92
CA THR A 423 7.65 7.73 18.36
C THR A 423 9.06 8.08 18.84
N GLU A 424 10.09 7.36 18.38
CA GLU A 424 11.50 7.66 18.70
C GLU A 424 11.93 9.04 18.15
N LEU A 425 11.52 9.39 16.92
CA LEU A 425 11.77 10.72 16.35
C LEU A 425 11.04 11.82 17.15
N LEU A 426 9.82 11.56 17.59
CA LEU A 426 9.04 12.50 18.41
C LEU A 426 9.72 12.78 19.75
N GLU A 427 10.22 11.74 20.42
CA GLU A 427 10.98 11.84 21.66
C GLU A 427 12.25 12.68 21.45
N ARG A 428 13.04 12.37 20.41
CA ARG A 428 14.25 13.14 20.07
C ARG A 428 13.94 14.61 19.77
N ALA A 429 12.87 14.89 19.03
CA ALA A 429 12.44 16.25 18.71
C ALA A 429 12.08 17.03 19.99
N ASN A 430 11.43 16.39 20.97
CA ASN A 430 11.15 16.99 22.28
C ASN A 430 12.44 17.30 23.05
N GLU A 431 13.41 16.38 23.05
CA GLU A 431 14.68 16.53 23.77
C GLU A 431 15.50 17.72 23.27
N ILE A 432 15.45 18.01 21.97
CA ILE A 432 16.12 19.18 21.38
C ILE A 432 15.26 20.46 21.41
N GLY A 433 14.10 20.42 22.06
CA GLY A 433 13.23 21.59 22.27
C GLY A 433 12.40 22.00 21.06
N MET A 434 12.19 21.13 20.07
CA MET A 434 11.24 21.40 18.98
C MET A 434 9.80 21.46 19.51
N ASN A 435 8.97 22.34 18.94
CA ASN A 435 7.54 22.34 19.24
C ASN A 435 6.84 21.19 18.50
N THR A 436 6.61 20.10 19.22
CA THR A 436 5.97 18.89 18.68
C THR A 436 4.48 18.80 19.00
N THR A 437 3.88 19.82 19.62
CA THR A 437 2.50 19.77 20.15
C THR A 437 1.50 19.31 19.11
N ARG A 438 1.58 19.86 17.88
CA ARG A 438 0.70 19.46 16.77
C ARG A 438 0.86 17.98 16.43
N PHE A 439 2.11 17.50 16.38
CA PHE A 439 2.41 16.11 16.07
C PHE A 439 1.95 15.15 17.17
N GLN A 440 2.17 15.51 18.44
CA GLN A 440 1.66 14.75 19.58
C GLN A 440 0.14 14.60 19.54
N MET A 441 -0.59 15.68 19.24
CA MET A 441 -2.05 15.62 19.08
C MET A 441 -2.45 14.70 17.92
N MET A 442 -1.77 14.82 16.78
CA MET A 442 -2.01 14.00 15.61
C MET A 442 -1.80 12.51 15.92
N LEU A 443 -0.62 12.14 16.45
CA LEU A 443 -0.29 10.78 16.84
C LEU A 443 -1.28 10.23 17.87
N ALA A 444 -1.69 11.03 18.88
CA ALA A 444 -2.63 10.60 19.90
C ALA A 444 -4.06 10.38 19.37
N ASN A 445 -4.51 11.17 18.39
CA ASN A 445 -5.84 11.02 17.78
C ASN A 445 -5.90 9.80 16.85
N SER A 446 -4.98 9.69 15.89
CA SER A 446 -5.11 8.62 14.88
C SER A 446 -4.68 7.25 15.37
N THR A 447 -3.87 7.14 16.42
CA THR A 447 -3.63 5.83 17.03
C THR A 447 -4.93 5.19 17.50
N SER A 448 -5.95 5.97 17.91
CA SER A 448 -7.30 5.45 18.20
C SER A 448 -7.99 4.92 16.94
N ASN A 449 -7.89 5.61 15.81
CA ASN A 449 -8.45 5.16 14.54
C ASN A 449 -7.72 3.90 14.03
N ASN A 450 -6.38 3.92 14.07
CA ASN A 450 -5.56 2.77 13.71
C ASN A 450 -5.85 1.57 14.62
N LEU A 451 -6.08 1.79 15.91
CA LEU A 451 -6.51 0.71 16.83
C LEU A 451 -7.82 0.09 16.38
N ASN A 452 -8.80 0.90 15.92
CA ASN A 452 -10.06 0.38 15.40
C ASN A 452 -9.82 -0.50 14.17
N ALA A 453 -9.07 0.02 13.20
CA ALA A 453 -8.69 -0.66 11.98
C ALA A 453 -7.97 -2.00 12.26
N LEU A 454 -7.01 -1.99 13.18
CA LEU A 454 -6.27 -3.18 13.62
C LEU A 454 -7.15 -4.21 14.35
N VAL A 455 -8.19 -3.77 15.07
CA VAL A 455 -9.16 -4.68 15.71
C VAL A 455 -10.02 -5.39 14.67
N HIS A 456 -10.49 -4.67 13.63
CA HIS A 456 -11.18 -5.29 12.49
C HIS A 456 -10.28 -6.34 11.83
N ALA A 457 -9.04 -5.97 11.53
CA ALA A 457 -8.03 -6.88 11.01
C ALA A 457 -7.81 -8.10 11.92
N TYR A 458 -7.68 -7.91 13.23
CA TYR A 458 -7.50 -9.01 14.18
C TYR A 458 -8.66 -10.00 14.18
N ASN A 459 -9.90 -9.52 14.03
CA ASN A 459 -11.09 -10.37 14.07
C ASN A 459 -11.23 -11.24 12.81
N LYS A 460 -10.80 -10.74 11.64
CA LYS A 460 -10.88 -11.46 10.36
C LYS A 460 -9.62 -12.29 10.07
N ALA A 461 -8.45 -11.85 10.52
CA ALA A 461 -7.17 -12.43 10.12
C ALA A 461 -7.01 -13.90 10.56
N PRO A 462 -6.28 -14.71 9.77
CA PRO A 462 -5.93 -16.08 10.14
C PRO A 462 -5.24 -16.13 11.50
N GLU A 463 -5.50 -17.18 12.29
CA GLU A 463 -4.97 -17.33 13.65
C GLU A 463 -3.45 -17.10 13.76
N PRO A 464 -2.60 -17.59 12.82
CA PRO A 464 -1.17 -17.35 12.91
C PRO A 464 -0.74 -15.89 12.69
N ALA A 465 -1.59 -15.03 12.11
CA ALA A 465 -1.33 -13.60 11.94
C ALA A 465 -1.67 -12.76 13.18
N LYS A 466 -2.56 -13.26 14.03
CA LYS A 466 -3.12 -12.51 15.18
C LYS A 466 -2.07 -11.99 16.14
N ASN A 467 -0.97 -12.72 16.34
CA ASN A 467 0.12 -12.24 17.20
C ASN A 467 0.81 -10.98 16.65
N SER A 468 1.03 -10.88 15.34
CA SER A 468 1.59 -9.67 14.72
C SER A 468 0.61 -8.49 14.85
N LEU A 469 -0.69 -8.73 14.69
CA LEU A 469 -1.73 -7.70 14.90
C LEU A 469 -1.85 -7.26 16.36
N ILE A 470 -1.75 -8.18 17.32
CA ILE A 470 -1.65 -7.83 18.76
C ILE A 470 -0.44 -6.95 19.02
N HIS A 471 0.71 -7.28 18.41
CA HIS A 471 1.90 -6.46 18.56
C HIS A 471 1.70 -5.05 17.97
N ALA A 472 1.11 -4.94 16.79
CA ALA A 472 0.73 -3.66 16.17
C ALA A 472 -0.23 -2.84 17.03
N MET A 473 -1.29 -3.47 17.59
CA MET A 473 -2.24 -2.82 18.50
C MET A 473 -1.53 -2.29 19.75
N ASN A 474 -0.68 -3.10 20.38
CA ASN A 474 0.09 -2.69 21.55
C ASN A 474 1.05 -1.52 21.22
N THR A 475 1.71 -1.56 20.06
CA THR A 475 2.57 -0.47 19.59
C THR A 475 1.79 0.81 19.36
N SER A 476 0.60 0.74 18.73
CA SER A 476 -0.29 1.90 18.55
C SER A 476 -0.69 2.52 19.90
N MET A 477 -1.11 1.68 20.85
CA MET A 477 -1.49 2.10 22.20
C MET A 477 -0.32 2.76 22.95
N ASN A 478 0.89 2.19 22.87
CA ASN A 478 2.09 2.76 23.47
C ASN A 478 2.44 4.13 22.87
N GLY A 479 2.37 4.26 21.54
CA GLY A 479 2.57 5.53 20.84
C GLY A 479 1.57 6.59 21.32
N GLN A 480 0.29 6.21 21.43
CA GLN A 480 -0.76 7.08 21.98
C GLN A 480 -0.44 7.55 23.39
N GLN A 481 -0.11 6.63 24.29
CA GLN A 481 0.14 6.94 25.69
C GLN A 481 1.34 7.88 25.87
N ARG A 482 2.42 7.66 25.11
CA ARG A 482 3.59 8.54 25.14
C ARG A 482 3.24 9.94 24.65
N ALA A 483 2.54 10.06 23.52
CA ALA A 483 2.08 11.34 23.00
C ALA A 483 1.18 12.09 23.99
N LEU A 484 0.21 11.39 24.59
CA LEU A 484 -0.67 11.94 25.62
C LEU A 484 0.09 12.31 26.90
N GLY A 485 1.09 11.52 27.31
CA GLY A 485 1.91 11.79 28.48
C GLY A 485 2.64 13.13 28.37
N HIS A 486 3.25 13.40 27.21
CA HIS A 486 3.88 14.70 26.94
C HIS A 486 2.87 15.84 26.84
N LEU A 487 1.71 15.61 26.20
CA LEU A 487 0.64 16.60 26.16
C LEU A 487 0.10 16.92 27.55
N LYS A 488 -0.05 15.95 28.46
CA LYS A 488 -0.50 16.21 29.84
C LYS A 488 0.45 17.13 30.60
N GLN A 489 1.75 17.02 30.34
CA GLN A 489 2.76 17.84 31.00
C GLN A 489 2.79 19.27 30.44
N THR A 490 2.55 19.43 29.14
CA THR A 490 2.76 20.72 28.44
C THR A 490 1.45 21.46 28.09
N HIS A 491 0.38 20.72 27.85
CA HIS A 491 -0.94 21.16 27.37
C HIS A 491 -2.07 20.24 27.91
N PRO A 492 -2.29 20.19 29.24
CA PRO A 492 -3.21 19.24 29.87
C PRO A 492 -4.64 19.31 29.32
N GLU A 493 -5.10 20.48 28.92
CA GLU A 493 -6.43 20.68 28.33
C GLU A 493 -6.60 19.94 27.00
N LYS A 494 -5.55 19.91 26.18
CA LYS A 494 -5.58 19.19 24.89
C LYS A 494 -5.54 17.68 25.11
N ALA A 495 -4.72 17.22 26.05
CA ALA A 495 -4.69 15.79 26.40
C ALA A 495 -6.05 15.32 26.93
N GLU A 496 -6.71 16.09 27.80
CA GLU A 496 -8.04 15.77 28.31
C GLU A 496 -9.09 15.74 27.20
N GLN A 497 -9.04 16.67 26.24
CA GLN A 497 -9.94 16.68 25.10
C GLN A 497 -9.80 15.40 24.25
N ILE A 498 -8.57 14.96 23.99
CA ILE A 498 -8.31 13.73 23.23
C ILE A 498 -8.80 12.51 24.01
N GLU A 499 -8.47 12.40 25.30
CA GLU A 499 -8.92 11.29 26.14
C GLU A 499 -10.46 11.22 26.27
N LYS A 500 -11.14 12.37 26.31
CA LYS A 500 -12.61 12.43 26.30
C LYS A 500 -13.17 11.89 24.98
N GLY A 501 -12.56 12.23 23.85
CA GLY A 501 -12.95 11.79 22.51
C GLY A 501 -12.71 10.31 22.22
N MET A 502 -11.87 9.61 23.00
CA MET A 502 -11.64 8.18 22.80
C MET A 502 -12.93 7.36 22.97
N PRO A 503 -13.20 6.39 22.07
CA PRO A 503 -14.38 5.54 22.19
C PRO A 503 -14.30 4.66 23.46
N PRO A 504 -15.44 4.22 24.02
CA PRO A 504 -15.47 3.44 25.26
C PRO A 504 -14.58 2.19 25.23
N TRP A 505 -14.57 1.47 24.10
CA TRP A 505 -13.76 0.25 23.94
C TRP A 505 -12.25 0.56 23.98
N ALA A 506 -11.81 1.69 23.43
CA ALA A 506 -10.40 2.08 23.48
C ALA A 506 -9.97 2.47 24.90
N LYS A 507 -10.87 3.14 25.65
CA LYS A 507 -10.67 3.40 27.08
C LYS A 507 -10.59 2.11 27.89
N GLU A 508 -11.47 1.13 27.62
CA GLU A 508 -11.44 -0.17 28.27
C GLU A 508 -10.16 -0.95 27.92
N MET A 509 -9.73 -0.95 26.66
CA MET A 509 -8.50 -1.60 26.21
C MET A 509 -7.28 -0.97 26.87
N LYS A 510 -7.21 0.37 26.92
CA LYS A 510 -6.20 1.12 27.68
C LYS A 510 -6.19 0.70 29.15
N GLN A 511 -7.35 0.63 29.79
CA GLN A 511 -7.48 0.21 31.19
C GLN A 511 -7.04 -1.25 31.41
N LYS A 512 -7.40 -2.17 30.50
CA LYS A 512 -6.94 -3.57 30.56
C LYS A 512 -5.43 -3.67 30.42
N TRP A 513 -4.85 -2.85 29.54
CA TRP A 513 -3.41 -2.75 29.36
C TRP A 513 -2.70 -2.20 30.60
N GLU A 514 -3.20 -1.08 31.15
CA GLU A 514 -2.69 -0.48 32.40
C GLU A 514 -2.78 -1.45 33.59
N ASN A 515 -3.78 -2.34 33.59
CA ASN A 515 -3.98 -3.38 34.60
C ASN A 515 -3.21 -4.68 34.32
N ASN A 516 -2.33 -4.74 33.30
CA ASN A 516 -1.57 -5.93 32.87
C ASN A 516 -2.43 -7.16 32.46
N ASN A 517 -3.68 -6.97 32.03
CA ASN A 517 -4.64 -8.06 31.74
C ASN A 517 -4.72 -8.46 30.25
N LEU A 518 -3.92 -7.88 29.36
CA LEU A 518 -3.75 -8.39 27.98
C LEU A 518 -2.63 -9.44 27.97
N PRO A 519 -2.75 -10.51 27.16
CA PRO A 519 -1.70 -11.51 27.07
C PRO A 519 -0.39 -10.80 26.69
N PRO A 520 0.70 -10.98 27.46
CA PRO A 520 1.97 -10.37 27.13
C PRO A 520 2.43 -10.96 25.80
N GLY A 521 2.26 -10.19 24.72
CA GLY A 521 3.09 -10.31 23.53
C GLY A 521 4.52 -9.96 23.92
N GLN A 522 5.16 -10.92 24.59
CA GLN A 522 6.54 -10.98 25.05
C GLN A 522 7.24 -9.63 25.22
N GLN A 523 7.27 -9.14 26.47
CA GLN A 523 8.17 -8.08 26.95
C GLN A 523 9.68 -8.42 26.82
N GLN A 524 10.07 -9.41 26.00
CA GLN A 524 11.44 -9.93 25.93
C GLN A 524 12.44 -9.00 25.21
N ASN A 525 12.00 -7.96 24.47
CA ASN A 525 12.94 -7.13 23.71
C ASN A 525 13.36 -5.79 24.37
N GLN A 526 12.85 -5.45 25.56
CA GLN A 526 13.36 -4.26 26.26
C GLN A 526 14.69 -4.51 27.00
N ASN A 527 15.08 -5.77 27.24
CA ASN A 527 16.38 -6.11 27.85
C ASN A 527 17.55 -6.24 26.86
N GLN A 528 17.34 -6.03 25.55
CA GLN A 528 18.42 -6.07 24.55
C GLN A 528 18.90 -4.69 24.07
N LYS A 529 18.32 -3.57 24.54
CA LYS A 529 18.78 -2.20 24.20
C LYS A 529 19.99 -1.71 25.04
N GLN A 530 20.73 -2.59 25.73
CA GLN A 530 22.01 -2.26 26.38
C GLN A 530 23.21 -2.92 25.70
N ASN A 531 23.43 -2.66 24.40
CA ASN A 531 24.79 -2.68 23.82
C ASN A 531 24.85 -2.01 22.43
N PRO A 532 25.16 -0.71 22.30
CA PRO A 532 25.56 -0.15 21.01
C PRO A 532 27.06 -0.40 20.80
N GLY A 533 27.40 -1.60 20.34
CA GLY A 533 28.73 -1.91 19.85
C GLY A 533 28.93 -1.31 18.46
N MET A 534 29.29 -0.03 18.39
CA MET A 534 29.89 0.55 17.17
C MET A 534 31.18 -0.20 16.86
N GLY A 535 31.17 -0.98 15.77
CA GLY A 535 32.37 -1.58 15.20
C GLY A 535 33.27 -0.50 14.60
N ASN A 536 34.14 0.10 15.41
CA ASN A 536 35.32 0.78 14.91
C ASN A 536 36.26 -0.26 14.32
N ASN A 537 36.43 -0.22 13.00
CA ASN A 537 37.45 -0.95 12.29
C ASN A 537 38.78 -0.15 12.42
N PRO A 538 39.82 -0.65 13.09
CA PRO A 538 41.09 0.06 13.13
C PRO A 538 41.86 -0.19 11.84
N ILE A 539 42.17 0.90 11.15
CA ILE A 539 43.23 1.01 10.15
C ILE A 539 44.50 0.44 10.78
N LYS A 540 44.98 -0.69 10.25
CA LYS A 540 46.32 -1.21 10.57
C LYS A 540 47.32 -0.53 9.65
N ASP A 541 48.08 0.39 10.22
CA ASP A 541 49.36 0.82 9.69
C ASP A 541 50.29 -0.39 9.53
N LYS A 542 50.87 -0.50 8.33
CA LYS A 542 51.99 -1.39 8.05
C LYS A 542 53.25 -0.67 8.51
N GLU A 543 53.78 -1.05 9.66
CA GLU A 543 55.17 -0.83 10.01
C GLU A 543 55.95 -2.15 9.94
N ASP A 544 57.06 -2.03 9.20
CA ASP A 544 58.25 -2.86 9.09
C ASP A 544 58.42 -3.98 10.12
N ASN A 545 58.63 -5.20 9.62
CA ASN A 545 59.51 -6.13 10.34
C ASN A 545 60.39 -6.93 9.37
N ASN A 546 61.68 -6.70 9.55
CA ASN A 546 62.82 -7.23 8.84
C ASN A 546 63.53 -8.19 9.80
N GLY A 547 63.92 -9.39 9.33
CA GLY A 547 64.73 -10.36 10.09
C GLY A 547 64.19 -11.78 9.95
N ASN A 548 64.80 -12.64 9.12
CA ASN A 548 65.86 -13.61 9.49
C ASN A 548 65.36 -14.58 10.55
N GLU A 549 65.06 -15.84 10.24
CA GLU A 549 65.94 -17.04 10.13
C GLU A 549 64.91 -18.20 10.27
N GLU A 550 65.05 -19.45 9.86
CA GLU A 550 66.10 -20.33 9.39
C GLU A 550 65.35 -21.56 8.82
N ILE A 551 65.95 -22.24 7.84
CA ILE A 551 65.44 -23.49 7.27
C ILE A 551 66.25 -24.65 7.85
N GLU A 552 65.62 -25.54 8.64
CA GLU A 552 66.01 -26.95 8.79
C GLU A 552 64.71 -27.78 8.92
N LYS A 553 64.34 -28.55 7.89
CA LYS A 553 64.52 -30.01 7.78
C LYS A 553 63.94 -30.81 8.94
N GLU A 554 62.75 -31.38 8.75
CA GLU A 554 62.52 -32.81 8.44
C GLU A 554 61.12 -33.01 7.84
#